data_AF-A0A1V5CXF8-F1
#
_entry.id   AF-A0A1V5CXF8-F1
#
_cell.length_a   1.000
_cell.length_b   1.000
_cell.length_c   1.000
_cell.angle_alpha   90.00
_cell.angle_beta   90.00
_cell.angle_gamma   90.00
#
_symmetry.space_group_name_H-M   'P 1'
#
loop_
_entity.id
_entity.type
_entity.pdbx_description
1 polymer ?
#
loop_
_entity_poly.entity_id
_entity_poly.type
_entity_poly.pdbx_seq_one_letter_code
_entity_poly.pdbx_strand_id
1 'polypeptide(L)'
;MAPGITLKKGRFSQSLRKALEKYYEAIAVGPSYTAVKWQRWIDNANAVPLRATKDGNKLGWIVYNSTESTVEEILRDKESTDEKDLFQMLDALIARETLVAAEILKEDTDRYRWMVKYGFRPTRFFTKDDVPVVKMDLSTSILFKRLERHKSPRPYRRKKRVAIERVPESQTYPEIKKSLENLIRKLGGLKRFVKPGQTVVIKPNIVSDHGLKDGVWQGGIVTDTRVVKALVEILLPVAGRVIIAEGSSINRSETSEMFAHYGYDRQLVDLDPQKVSLVDLNTDEQIEKSVPGGKRMLSRKIPLTLEKADVIISVPVLKIHFAAIVSLAIKHLQGAVPPLEKYMSHFFGLWQNLVNIHHLVKPKLTIIDGLVGQENFGPISGTPKKMDLLIGGMNPVAVDAVAMRIMGIDPATSPPVLLASLQGMGPIEPHLIEVVGPQIQDVMSRFQQPEIDLTGGRDITIHGENACPGCRGYLHFVLTKLRRPDPKDTTRLLIDRPFEKKVNIFLGPTHDHGINPEEQNIFMGICQLHNAHQGTHLPGCPPHAEVIVNGLFGLFPDVEKPKYANESEEKKLGEMLHHILAMP
;
A
#
# COMPACT_ATOMS: atom_id res chain seq x y z
N MET A 1 25.12 -7.77 -1.71
CA MET A 1 25.88 -6.94 -2.67
C MET A 1 25.84 -7.72 -3.97
N ALA A 2 25.17 -7.24 -5.01
CA ALA A 2 25.38 -7.78 -6.36
C ALA A 2 26.89 -7.75 -6.63
N PRO A 3 27.53 -8.89 -6.95
CA PRO A 3 28.99 -8.92 -7.08
C PRO A 3 29.38 -8.08 -8.29
N GLY A 4 30.03 -6.94 -8.06
CA GLY A 4 30.75 -6.19 -9.08
C GLY A 4 30.47 -4.68 -9.16
N ILE A 5 29.20 -4.22 -9.12
CA ILE A 5 28.90 -2.80 -9.39
C ILE A 5 28.80 -1.98 -8.11
N THR A 6 29.57 -0.89 -8.07
CA THR A 6 29.49 0.16 -7.03
C THR A 6 28.99 1.47 -7.63
N LEU A 7 28.07 2.15 -6.94
CA LEU A 7 27.61 3.50 -7.29
C LEU A 7 28.27 4.55 -6.40
N LYS A 8 29.11 5.41 -6.97
CA LYS A 8 29.75 6.53 -6.26
C LYS A 8 29.11 7.85 -6.69
N LYS A 9 28.83 8.75 -5.72
CA LYS A 9 28.34 10.10 -6.04
C LYS A 9 29.40 10.83 -6.87
N GLY A 10 29.01 11.30 -8.05
CA GLY A 10 29.86 12.07 -8.95
C GLY A 10 29.55 13.55 -8.93
N ARG A 11 29.97 14.25 -9.99
CA ARG A 11 29.66 15.65 -10.27
C ARG A 11 29.10 15.76 -11.69
N PHE A 12 28.28 16.77 -11.95
CA PHE A 12 27.94 17.16 -13.32
C PHE A 12 29.23 17.62 -14.02
N SER A 13 29.80 16.72 -14.81
CA SER A 13 31.13 16.87 -15.41
C SER A 13 31.02 16.88 -16.92
N GLN A 14 32.03 17.43 -17.59
CA GLN A 14 32.12 17.39 -19.05
C GLN A 14 32.04 15.94 -19.60
N SER A 15 32.55 14.95 -18.86
CA SER A 15 32.45 13.54 -19.25
C SER A 15 31.02 13.00 -19.25
N LEU A 16 30.17 13.45 -18.30
CA LEU A 16 28.76 13.08 -18.25
C LEU A 16 27.98 13.82 -19.35
N ARG A 17 28.30 15.10 -19.58
CA ARG A 17 27.69 15.90 -20.66
C ARG A 17 27.94 15.29 -22.03
N LYS A 18 29.19 14.92 -22.33
CA LYS A 18 29.54 14.24 -23.58
C LYS A 18 28.82 12.90 -23.74
N ALA A 19 28.66 12.13 -22.66
CA ALA A 19 27.92 10.87 -22.71
C ALA A 19 26.42 11.08 -23.00
N LEU A 20 25.83 12.16 -22.45
CA LEU A 20 24.45 12.57 -22.72
C LEU A 20 24.27 12.94 -24.20
N GLU A 21 25.12 13.85 -24.69
CA GLU A 21 25.10 14.33 -26.08
C GLU A 21 25.29 13.16 -27.05
N LYS A 22 26.30 12.29 -26.83
CA LYS A 22 26.54 11.10 -27.66
C LYS A 22 25.33 10.16 -27.71
N TYR A 23 24.66 9.93 -26.59
CA TYR A 23 23.50 9.01 -26.55
C TYR A 23 22.33 9.56 -27.37
N TYR A 24 21.98 10.83 -27.19
CA TYR A 24 20.84 11.43 -27.86
C TYR A 24 21.09 11.71 -29.35
N GLU A 25 22.34 11.99 -29.74
CA GLU A 25 22.75 12.03 -31.15
C GLU A 25 22.49 10.67 -31.84
N ALA A 26 22.80 9.55 -31.17
CA ALA A 26 22.61 8.21 -31.73
C ALA A 26 21.13 7.83 -31.96
N ILE A 27 20.19 8.45 -31.24
CA ILE A 27 18.74 8.27 -31.43
C ILE A 27 18.07 9.45 -32.15
N ALA A 28 18.86 10.25 -32.87
CA ALA A 28 18.41 11.39 -33.69
C ALA A 28 17.60 12.46 -32.92
N VAL A 29 17.89 12.65 -31.63
CA VAL A 29 17.30 13.71 -30.81
C VAL A 29 18.23 14.92 -30.80
N GLY A 30 17.69 16.09 -31.14
CA GLY A 30 18.47 17.29 -31.38
C GLY A 30 19.25 17.83 -30.16
N PRO A 31 20.31 18.61 -30.38
CA PRO A 31 21.19 19.13 -29.32
C PRO A 31 20.45 20.08 -28.35
N SER A 32 19.38 20.75 -28.80
CA SER A 32 18.55 21.61 -27.96
C SER A 32 17.97 20.87 -26.76
N TYR A 33 17.48 19.64 -26.95
CA TYR A 33 16.95 18.82 -25.86
C TYR A 33 18.02 18.51 -24.81
N THR A 34 19.21 18.08 -25.25
CA THR A 34 20.30 17.75 -24.33
C THR A 34 20.79 18.95 -23.54
N ALA A 35 20.82 20.14 -24.16
CA ALA A 35 21.17 21.40 -23.49
C ALA A 35 20.15 21.77 -22.40
N VAL A 36 18.85 21.70 -22.71
CA VAL A 36 17.77 21.97 -21.74
C VAL A 36 17.80 20.96 -20.59
N LYS A 37 17.91 19.66 -20.90
CA LYS A 37 18.00 18.58 -19.89
C LYS A 37 19.23 18.74 -19.00
N TRP A 38 20.37 19.11 -19.57
CA TRP A 38 21.61 19.37 -18.82
C TRP A 38 21.46 20.55 -17.85
N GLN A 39 20.89 21.66 -18.32
CA GLN A 39 20.68 22.85 -17.50
C GLN A 39 19.75 22.54 -16.32
N ARG A 40 18.64 21.81 -16.56
CA ARG A 40 17.72 21.36 -15.52
C ARG A 40 18.41 20.55 -14.42
N TRP A 41 19.37 19.71 -14.77
CA TRP A 41 20.11 18.94 -13.77
C TRP A 41 21.05 19.77 -12.93
N ILE A 42 21.70 20.77 -13.52
CA ILE A 42 22.57 21.69 -12.79
C ILE A 42 21.73 22.52 -11.81
N ASP A 43 20.57 22.98 -12.25
CA ASP A 43 19.69 23.85 -11.46
C ASP A 43 18.89 23.08 -10.39
N ASN A 44 18.77 21.75 -10.52
CA ASN A 44 18.07 20.91 -9.58
C ASN A 44 19.05 20.25 -8.59
N ALA A 45 19.10 20.78 -7.36
CA ALA A 45 19.92 20.24 -6.28
C ALA A 45 19.60 18.77 -5.91
N ASN A 46 18.42 18.26 -6.30
CA ASN A 46 18.01 16.87 -6.05
C ASN A 46 18.44 15.90 -7.17
N ALA A 47 18.92 16.40 -8.31
CA ALA A 47 19.49 15.57 -9.36
C ALA A 47 20.91 15.14 -8.96
N VAL A 48 21.09 13.85 -8.68
CA VAL A 48 22.34 13.29 -8.19
C VAL A 48 22.98 12.42 -9.28
N PRO A 49 24.13 12.82 -9.84
CA PRO A 49 24.88 11.97 -10.76
C PRO A 49 25.62 10.88 -9.96
N LEU A 50 25.39 9.63 -10.33
CA LEU A 50 26.02 8.44 -9.76
C LEU A 50 26.87 7.77 -10.83
N ARG A 51 28.16 7.61 -10.55
CA ARG A 51 29.09 6.88 -11.42
C ARG A 51 29.03 5.40 -11.05
N ALA A 52 28.69 4.56 -12.03
CA ALA A 52 28.73 3.11 -11.90
C ALA A 52 30.10 2.57 -12.28
N THR A 53 30.69 1.75 -11.40
CA THR A 53 31.99 1.11 -11.64
C THR A 53 31.94 -0.38 -11.35
N LYS A 54 32.58 -1.18 -12.20
CA LYS A 54 32.77 -2.63 -12.03
C LYS A 54 34.25 -2.96 -12.15
N ASP A 55 34.81 -3.59 -11.11
CA ASP A 55 36.23 -3.94 -11.04
C ASP A 55 37.16 -2.75 -11.31
N GLY A 56 36.80 -1.58 -10.76
CA GLY A 56 37.53 -0.31 -10.96
C GLY A 56 37.25 0.40 -12.28
N ASN A 57 36.65 -0.27 -13.27
CA ASN A 57 36.32 0.30 -14.58
C ASN A 57 34.97 1.03 -14.55
N LYS A 58 34.90 2.20 -15.19
CA LYS A 58 33.66 2.96 -15.36
C LYS A 58 32.74 2.22 -16.34
N LEU A 59 31.51 1.92 -15.92
CA LEU A 59 30.48 1.32 -16.77
C LEU A 59 29.56 2.37 -17.38
N GLY A 60 29.29 3.43 -16.62
CA GLY A 60 28.39 4.48 -17.03
C GLY A 60 27.96 5.38 -15.89
N TRP A 61 26.83 6.03 -16.11
CA TRP A 61 26.22 7.01 -15.22
C TRP A 61 24.75 6.73 -15.00
N ILE A 62 24.27 7.04 -13.80
CA ILE A 62 22.85 7.19 -13.50
C ILE A 62 22.66 8.61 -12.99
N VAL A 63 21.71 9.37 -13.54
CA VAL A 63 21.23 10.60 -12.90
C VAL A 63 19.95 10.26 -12.17
N TYR A 64 19.97 10.38 -10.85
CA TYR A 64 18.87 9.98 -9.97
C TYR A 64 18.34 11.17 -9.20
N ASN A 65 17.03 11.39 -9.25
CA ASN A 65 16.36 12.40 -8.45
C ASN A 65 16.02 11.81 -7.07
N SER A 66 16.71 12.27 -6.03
CA SER A 66 16.57 11.71 -4.68
C SER A 66 15.25 12.04 -3.99
N THR A 67 14.56 13.10 -4.42
CA THR A 67 13.29 13.53 -3.82
C THR A 67 12.13 12.70 -4.35
N GLU A 68 12.07 12.50 -5.66
CA GLU A 68 10.98 11.75 -6.31
C GLU A 68 11.29 10.25 -6.43
N SER A 69 12.53 9.87 -6.14
CA SER A 69 13.04 8.50 -6.33
C SER A 69 12.88 8.00 -7.78
N THR A 70 13.27 8.88 -8.71
CA THR A 70 13.14 8.70 -10.16
C THR A 70 14.51 8.64 -10.82
N VAL A 71 14.74 7.67 -11.71
CA VAL A 71 15.89 7.72 -12.63
C VAL A 71 15.57 8.73 -13.73
N GLU A 72 16.30 9.84 -13.79
CA GLU A 72 16.18 10.84 -14.86
C GLU A 72 17.02 10.48 -16.09
N GLU A 73 18.07 9.69 -15.88
CA GLU A 73 18.92 9.19 -16.95
C GLU A 73 19.73 7.96 -16.55
N ILE A 74 19.97 7.07 -17.51
CA ILE A 74 20.99 6.02 -17.42
C ILE A 74 21.80 5.96 -18.72
N LEU A 75 23.11 6.18 -18.60
CA LEU A 75 24.05 6.22 -19.72
C LEU A 75 25.12 5.15 -19.51
N ARG A 76 25.56 4.51 -20.58
CA ARG A 76 26.70 3.58 -20.59
C ARG A 76 27.87 4.19 -21.34
N ASP A 77 29.08 3.83 -20.96
CA ASP A 77 30.28 4.28 -21.68
C ASP A 77 30.66 3.40 -22.88
N LYS A 78 30.31 2.10 -22.85
CA LYS A 78 30.67 1.13 -23.90
C LYS A 78 29.45 0.76 -24.75
N GLU A 79 29.66 0.63 -26.06
CA GLU A 79 28.69 0.11 -27.06
C GLU A 79 28.51 -1.42 -26.95
N SER A 80 28.53 -1.97 -25.74
CA SER A 80 28.13 -3.36 -25.54
C SER A 80 26.62 -3.45 -25.62
N THR A 81 26.10 -4.39 -26.42
CA THR A 81 24.68 -4.69 -26.55
C THR A 81 24.12 -5.46 -25.34
N ASP A 82 24.95 -5.84 -24.36
CA ASP A 82 24.51 -6.63 -23.21
C ASP A 82 23.74 -5.78 -22.19
N GLU A 83 22.42 -5.97 -22.10
CA GLU A 83 21.53 -5.33 -21.13
C GLU A 83 21.88 -5.65 -19.66
N LYS A 84 22.66 -6.72 -19.42
CA LYS A 84 23.03 -7.17 -18.08
C LYS A 84 23.72 -6.09 -17.27
N ASP A 85 24.57 -5.26 -17.87
CA ASP A 85 25.24 -4.17 -17.15
C ASP A 85 24.24 -3.10 -16.69
N LEU A 86 23.25 -2.74 -17.51
CA LEU A 86 22.18 -1.80 -17.13
C LEU A 86 21.36 -2.36 -15.96
N PHE A 87 21.05 -3.65 -16.01
CA PHE A 87 20.30 -4.31 -14.96
C PHE A 87 21.09 -4.32 -13.66
N GLN A 88 22.40 -4.62 -13.71
CA GLN A 88 23.27 -4.58 -12.55
C GLN A 88 23.44 -3.15 -12.00
N MET A 89 23.46 -2.12 -12.86
CA MET A 89 23.49 -0.71 -12.45
C MET A 89 22.23 -0.33 -11.68
N LEU A 90 21.06 -0.77 -12.14
CA LEU A 90 19.79 -0.56 -11.45
C LEU A 90 19.67 -1.39 -10.17
N ASP A 91 20.16 -2.64 -10.15
CA ASP A 91 20.22 -3.45 -8.94
C ASP A 91 21.07 -2.75 -7.86
N ALA A 92 22.21 -2.16 -8.25
CA ALA A 92 23.05 -1.37 -7.34
C ALA A 92 22.36 -0.08 -6.86
N LEU A 93 21.50 0.53 -7.69
CA LEU A 93 20.70 1.68 -7.28
C LEU A 93 19.61 1.27 -6.29
N ILE A 94 18.88 0.19 -6.56
CA ILE A 94 17.85 -0.38 -5.67
C ILE A 94 18.44 -0.75 -4.30
N ALA A 95 19.66 -1.29 -4.28
CA ALA A 95 20.37 -1.63 -3.05
C ALA A 95 20.75 -0.41 -2.20
N ARG A 96 20.79 0.79 -2.80
CA ARG A 96 21.16 2.04 -2.14
C ARG A 96 19.94 2.92 -1.85
N GLU A 97 18.94 2.89 -2.72
CA GLU A 97 17.75 3.72 -2.67
C GLU A 97 16.53 2.86 -2.96
N THR A 98 15.43 3.11 -2.25
CA THR A 98 14.12 2.53 -2.57
C THR A 98 13.53 3.16 -3.84
N LEU A 99 14.07 2.74 -4.99
CA LEU A 99 13.72 3.20 -6.33
C LEU A 99 12.27 2.86 -6.70
N VAL A 100 11.59 3.80 -7.36
CA VAL A 100 10.18 3.61 -7.75
C VAL A 100 9.88 3.92 -9.20
N ALA A 101 10.65 4.79 -9.86
CA ALA A 101 10.30 5.26 -11.20
C ALA A 101 11.51 5.63 -12.06
N ALA A 102 11.25 5.87 -13.33
CA ALA A 102 12.15 6.46 -14.31
C ALA A 102 11.36 7.34 -15.28
N GLU A 103 12.03 8.31 -15.89
CA GLU A 103 11.50 9.10 -17.01
C GLU A 103 12.37 8.88 -18.24
N ILE A 104 11.73 8.55 -19.37
CA ILE A 104 12.41 8.34 -20.65
C ILE A 104 11.69 9.09 -21.76
N LEU A 105 12.37 9.37 -22.87
CA LEU A 105 11.69 9.91 -24.05
C LEU A 105 10.76 8.87 -24.65
N LYS A 106 9.65 9.32 -25.21
CA LYS A 106 8.70 8.44 -25.90
C LYS A 106 9.33 7.79 -27.13
N GLU A 107 10.20 8.50 -27.84
CA GLU A 107 10.89 7.99 -29.03
C GLU A 107 12.01 6.99 -28.71
N ASP A 108 12.46 6.90 -27.44
CA ASP A 108 13.54 6.02 -26.99
C ASP A 108 13.04 4.57 -26.81
N THR A 109 12.72 3.92 -27.93
CA THR A 109 12.09 2.59 -27.97
C THR A 109 12.99 1.48 -27.44
N ASP A 110 14.30 1.59 -27.62
CA ASP A 110 15.26 0.63 -27.07
C ASP A 110 15.29 0.70 -25.54
N ARG A 111 15.31 1.92 -24.98
CA ARG A 111 15.22 2.10 -23.54
C ARG A 111 13.91 1.61 -22.96
N TYR A 112 12.81 1.96 -23.62
CA TYR A 112 11.49 1.45 -23.27
C TYR A 112 11.50 -0.09 -23.19
N ARG A 113 12.04 -0.78 -24.22
CA ARG A 113 12.07 -2.25 -24.30
C ARG A 113 12.82 -2.88 -23.13
N TRP A 114 14.06 -2.48 -22.89
CA TRP A 114 14.85 -3.12 -21.82
C TRP A 114 14.34 -2.74 -20.43
N MET A 115 13.76 -1.55 -20.25
CA MET A 115 13.15 -1.16 -18.97
C MET A 115 11.90 -1.98 -18.66
N VAL A 116 11.06 -2.25 -19.66
CA VAL A 116 9.93 -3.18 -19.52
C VAL A 116 10.42 -4.57 -19.11
N LYS A 117 11.46 -5.08 -19.79
CA LYS A 117 12.11 -6.36 -19.48
C LYS A 117 12.71 -6.40 -18.07
N TYR A 118 13.28 -5.29 -17.59
CA TYR A 118 13.77 -5.17 -16.23
C TYR A 118 12.64 -5.27 -15.19
N GLY A 119 11.50 -4.65 -15.47
CA GLY A 119 10.34 -4.64 -14.57
C GLY A 119 9.62 -3.29 -14.44
N PHE A 120 9.98 -2.28 -15.23
CA PHE A 120 9.31 -0.97 -15.26
C PHE A 120 8.07 -0.97 -16.15
N ARG A 121 7.06 -0.18 -15.81
CA ARG A 121 5.77 -0.16 -16.51
C ARG A 121 5.41 1.27 -16.90
N PRO A 122 5.01 1.53 -18.15
CA PRO A 122 4.72 2.89 -18.61
C PRO A 122 3.40 3.36 -18.00
N THR A 123 3.46 4.17 -16.94
CA THR A 123 2.27 4.55 -16.17
C THR A 123 1.70 5.89 -16.58
N ARG A 124 2.49 6.78 -17.17
CA ARG A 124 2.01 8.10 -17.63
C ARG A 124 2.77 8.58 -18.85
N PHE A 125 2.06 9.18 -19.80
CA PHE A 125 2.60 9.82 -20.99
C PHE A 125 2.26 11.31 -20.90
N PHE A 126 3.26 12.18 -21.02
CA PHE A 126 3.07 13.63 -20.90
C PHE A 126 4.17 14.36 -21.67
N THR A 127 3.98 15.64 -21.93
CA THR A 127 4.99 16.50 -22.55
C THR A 127 5.78 17.23 -21.48
N LYS A 128 7.09 17.24 -21.61
CA LYS A 128 8.02 17.99 -20.75
C LYS A 128 8.97 18.76 -21.66
N ASP A 129 8.94 20.09 -21.56
CA ASP A 129 9.75 20.98 -22.39
C ASP A 129 9.53 20.74 -23.90
N ASP A 130 8.25 20.66 -24.31
CA ASP A 130 7.80 20.32 -25.68
C ASP A 130 8.24 18.95 -26.21
N VAL A 131 8.81 18.09 -25.36
CA VAL A 131 9.21 16.73 -25.73
C VAL A 131 8.31 15.68 -25.08
N PRO A 132 7.79 14.71 -25.84
CA PRO A 132 7.03 13.59 -25.29
C PRO A 132 7.89 12.70 -24.36
N VAL A 133 7.42 12.51 -23.14
CA VAL A 133 8.08 11.72 -22.09
C VAL A 133 7.13 10.63 -21.58
N VAL A 134 7.71 9.50 -21.23
CA VAL A 134 7.03 8.38 -20.55
C VAL A 134 7.59 8.26 -19.14
N LYS A 135 6.72 8.38 -18.14
CA LYS A 135 7.03 7.93 -16.78
C LYS A 135 6.81 6.43 -16.71
N MET A 136 7.87 5.74 -16.30
CA MET A 136 7.85 4.30 -16.07
C MET A 136 8.03 4.01 -14.60
N ASP A 137 7.12 3.24 -14.01
CA ASP A 137 7.21 2.86 -12.62
C ASP A 137 7.70 1.41 -12.45
N LEU A 138 8.61 1.18 -11.50
CA LEU A 138 9.11 -0.16 -11.17
C LEU A 138 8.02 -0.98 -10.47
N SER A 139 7.74 -2.18 -10.96
CA SER A 139 6.86 -3.14 -10.29
C SER A 139 7.36 -3.43 -8.88
N THR A 140 6.47 -3.32 -7.88
CA THR A 140 6.82 -3.65 -6.48
C THR A 140 7.23 -5.12 -6.32
N SER A 141 6.66 -6.04 -7.12
CA SER A 141 7.05 -7.46 -7.12
C SER A 141 8.52 -7.62 -7.56
N ILE A 142 8.93 -6.90 -8.61
CA ILE A 142 10.33 -6.89 -9.06
C ILE A 142 11.23 -6.23 -8.03
N LEU A 143 10.83 -5.08 -7.46
CA LEU A 143 11.58 -4.39 -6.42
C LEU A 143 11.92 -5.34 -5.26
N PHE A 144 10.94 -6.07 -4.73
CA PHE A 144 11.18 -7.02 -3.63
C PHE A 144 12.09 -8.19 -4.03
N LYS A 145 11.86 -8.82 -5.20
CA LYS A 145 12.74 -9.89 -5.70
C LYS A 145 14.19 -9.44 -5.87
N ARG A 146 14.42 -8.18 -6.29
CA ARG A 146 15.78 -7.60 -6.40
C ARG A 146 16.37 -7.29 -5.01
N LEU A 147 15.55 -6.86 -4.07
CA LEU A 147 15.96 -6.53 -2.71
C LEU A 147 16.25 -7.74 -1.83
N GLU A 148 15.62 -8.90 -2.03
CA GLU A 148 15.95 -10.15 -1.30
C GLU A 148 17.45 -10.49 -1.37
N ARG A 149 18.14 -10.01 -2.41
CA ARG A 149 19.59 -10.19 -2.63
C ARG A 149 20.46 -9.13 -1.91
N HIS A 150 19.85 -8.20 -1.19
CA HIS A 150 20.47 -6.98 -0.67
C HIS A 150 20.03 -6.66 0.77
N LYS A 151 20.91 -5.98 1.52
CA LYS A 151 20.55 -5.43 2.85
C LYS A 151 19.70 -4.17 2.66
N SER A 152 18.92 -3.80 3.70
CA SER A 152 18.10 -2.59 3.66
C SER A 152 18.92 -1.36 3.25
N PRO A 153 18.45 -0.58 2.25
CA PRO A 153 19.18 0.59 1.73
C PRO A 153 19.32 1.71 2.78
N ARG A 154 18.35 1.80 3.71
CA ARG A 154 18.34 2.77 4.80
C ARG A 154 18.25 2.03 6.14
N PRO A 155 19.36 1.45 6.65
CA PRO A 155 19.32 0.66 7.86
C PRO A 155 18.85 1.51 9.04
N TYR A 156 17.84 1.01 9.75
CA TYR A 156 17.33 1.66 10.94
C TYR A 156 18.34 1.52 12.08
N ARG A 157 18.60 2.60 12.83
CA ARG A 157 19.66 2.60 13.87
C ARG A 157 19.15 2.82 15.30
N ARG A 158 17.88 3.18 15.46
CA ARG A 158 17.32 3.53 16.78
C ARG A 158 16.48 2.38 17.30
N LYS A 159 16.65 2.01 18.56
CA LYS A 159 15.74 1.05 19.20
C LYS A 159 14.34 1.65 19.33
N LYS A 160 13.31 0.84 19.13
CA LYS A 160 11.91 1.19 19.33
C LYS A 160 11.29 0.34 20.41
N ARG A 161 10.55 0.98 21.32
CA ARG A 161 9.83 0.28 22.37
C ARG A 161 8.43 -0.08 21.90
N VAL A 162 8.04 -1.33 22.12
CA VAL A 162 6.67 -1.85 21.92
C VAL A 162 6.25 -2.54 23.20
N ALA A 163 5.06 -2.22 23.70
CA ALA A 163 4.48 -2.84 24.88
C ALA A 163 3.46 -3.90 24.48
N ILE A 164 3.45 -5.00 25.23
CA ILE A 164 2.42 -6.03 25.18
C ILE A 164 1.75 -6.06 26.57
N GLU A 165 0.41 -6.10 26.57
CA GLU A 165 -0.41 -6.26 27.76
C GLU A 165 -1.36 -7.44 27.56
N ARG A 166 -1.39 -8.37 28.52
CA ARG A 166 -2.45 -9.38 28.61
C ARG A 166 -3.67 -8.75 29.24
N VAL A 167 -4.82 -8.98 28.64
CA VAL A 167 -6.12 -8.69 29.21
C VAL A 167 -6.61 -9.98 29.88
N PRO A 168 -7.22 -9.92 31.08
CA PRO A 168 -7.88 -11.09 31.67
C PRO A 168 -8.91 -11.71 30.71
N GLU A 169 -9.02 -13.03 30.72
CA GLU A 169 -9.84 -13.80 29.79
C GLU A 169 -11.35 -13.45 29.86
N SER A 170 -11.81 -13.00 31.03
CA SER A 170 -13.16 -12.50 31.26
C SER A 170 -13.48 -11.21 30.49
N GLN A 171 -12.46 -10.46 30.08
CA GLN A 171 -12.56 -9.21 29.31
C GLN A 171 -13.65 -8.26 29.84
N THR A 172 -13.82 -8.14 31.16
CA THR A 172 -14.77 -7.18 31.70
C THR A 172 -14.31 -5.75 31.42
N TYR A 173 -15.23 -4.80 31.36
CA TYR A 173 -14.87 -3.41 31.07
C TYR A 173 -13.79 -2.84 32.03
N PRO A 174 -13.86 -3.04 33.37
CA PRO A 174 -12.80 -2.60 34.27
C PRO A 174 -11.44 -3.23 33.97
N GLU A 175 -11.40 -4.49 33.57
CA GLU A 175 -10.16 -5.21 33.23
C GLU A 175 -9.55 -4.68 31.93
N ILE A 176 -10.36 -4.43 30.90
CA ILE A 176 -9.92 -3.80 29.65
C ILE A 176 -9.33 -2.42 29.94
N LYS A 177 -10.05 -1.58 30.70
CA LYS A 177 -9.58 -0.24 31.07
C LYS A 177 -8.27 -0.30 31.84
N LYS A 178 -8.18 -1.20 32.83
CA LYS A 178 -6.96 -1.36 33.63
C LYS A 178 -5.76 -1.82 32.79
N SER A 179 -6.00 -2.75 31.87
CA SER A 179 -4.99 -3.24 30.93
C SER A 179 -4.51 -2.11 30.01
N LEU A 180 -5.42 -1.29 29.51
CA LEU A 180 -5.07 -0.12 28.70
C LEU A 180 -4.21 0.90 29.48
N GLU A 181 -4.53 1.18 30.74
CA GLU A 181 -3.70 2.03 31.61
C GLU A 181 -2.30 1.43 31.82
N ASN A 182 -2.21 0.12 32.04
CA ASN A 182 -0.94 -0.58 32.22
C ASN A 182 -0.08 -0.53 30.95
N LEU A 183 -0.69 -0.74 29.77
CA LEU A 183 -0.04 -0.62 28.47
C LEU A 183 0.55 0.78 28.29
N ILE A 184 -0.25 1.82 28.54
CA ILE A 184 0.19 3.23 28.46
C ILE A 184 1.33 3.49 29.46
N ARG A 185 1.25 2.95 30.68
CA ARG A 185 2.30 3.07 31.70
C ARG A 185 3.63 2.47 31.25
N LYS A 186 3.61 1.26 30.67
CA LYS A 186 4.80 0.59 30.09
C LYS A 186 5.47 1.41 28.99
N LEU A 187 4.69 2.20 28.26
CA LEU A 187 5.16 3.11 27.21
C LEU A 187 5.63 4.48 27.73
N GLY A 188 5.61 4.71 29.04
CA GLY A 188 6.08 5.95 29.67
C GLY A 188 4.97 6.85 30.22
N GLY A 189 3.73 6.37 30.27
CA GLY A 189 2.59 7.07 30.87
C GLY A 189 1.93 8.09 29.94
N LEU A 190 0.69 8.47 30.27
CA LEU A 190 -0.15 9.31 29.41
C LEU A 190 0.47 10.68 29.09
N LYS A 191 1.13 11.31 30.07
CA LYS A 191 1.78 12.63 29.96
C LYS A 191 2.86 12.68 28.87
N ARG A 192 3.39 11.53 28.44
CA ARG A 192 4.35 11.44 27.31
C ARG A 192 3.68 11.72 25.96
N PHE A 193 2.37 11.44 25.85
CA PHE A 193 1.62 11.48 24.60
C PHE A 193 0.69 12.70 24.53
N VAL A 194 0.03 13.03 25.65
CA VAL A 194 -1.01 14.06 25.72
C VAL A 194 -0.67 15.06 26.82
N LYS A 195 -0.69 16.35 26.46
CA LYS A 195 -0.55 17.48 27.39
C LYS A 195 -1.93 18.05 27.73
N PRO A 196 -2.09 18.71 28.90
CA PRO A 196 -3.33 19.36 29.28
C PRO A 196 -3.87 20.30 28.19
N GLY A 197 -5.17 20.22 27.91
CA GLY A 197 -5.86 21.11 26.97
C GLY A 197 -5.71 20.77 25.48
N GLN A 198 -4.91 19.76 25.12
CA GLN A 198 -4.74 19.36 23.71
C GLN A 198 -6.00 18.73 23.11
N THR A 199 -6.17 18.90 21.80
CA THR A 199 -7.14 18.16 20.99
C THR A 199 -6.57 16.81 20.59
N VAL A 200 -7.19 15.73 21.07
CA VAL A 200 -6.76 14.36 20.80
C VAL A 200 -7.74 13.69 19.84
N VAL A 201 -7.25 13.24 18.69
CA VAL A 201 -8.02 12.39 17.78
C VAL A 201 -7.74 10.92 18.08
N ILE A 202 -8.81 10.14 18.28
CA ILE A 202 -8.78 8.68 18.31
C ILE A 202 -9.28 8.18 16.96
N LYS A 203 -8.45 7.40 16.26
CA LYS A 203 -8.83 6.72 15.02
C LYS A 203 -9.02 5.22 15.28
N PRO A 204 -10.24 4.73 15.55
CA PRO A 204 -10.54 3.29 15.65
C PRO A 204 -10.56 2.65 14.25
N ASN A 205 -10.85 1.36 14.13
CA ASN A 205 -11.14 0.70 12.85
C ASN A 205 -12.65 0.41 12.78
N ILE A 206 -13.36 1.09 11.88
CA ILE A 206 -14.77 0.83 11.56
C ILE A 206 -14.86 0.63 10.04
N VAL A 207 -14.84 -0.62 9.58
CA VAL A 207 -14.72 -0.93 8.13
C VAL A 207 -16.08 -1.06 7.44
N SER A 208 -17.03 -1.70 8.12
CA SER A 208 -18.39 -1.99 7.69
C SER A 208 -19.20 -2.44 8.90
N ASP A 209 -20.49 -2.66 8.70
CA ASP A 209 -21.48 -3.23 9.62
C ASP A 209 -21.20 -4.69 10.05
N HIS A 210 -20.29 -5.41 9.39
CA HIS A 210 -20.11 -6.85 9.59
C HIS A 210 -19.60 -7.23 10.99
N GLY A 211 -19.04 -6.29 11.75
CA GLY A 211 -18.69 -6.51 13.16
C GLY A 211 -19.92 -6.63 14.08
N LEU A 212 -21.09 -6.19 13.63
CA LEU A 212 -22.36 -6.32 14.33
C LEU A 212 -23.48 -6.51 13.31
N LYS A 213 -23.92 -7.75 13.11
CA LYS A 213 -24.97 -8.05 12.14
C LYS A 213 -26.09 -8.83 12.82
N ASP A 214 -27.34 -8.43 12.56
CA ASP A 214 -28.53 -9.07 13.12
C ASP A 214 -28.50 -9.15 14.67
N GLY A 215 -27.95 -8.12 15.31
CA GLY A 215 -27.76 -8.05 16.77
C GLY A 215 -26.61 -8.90 17.33
N VAL A 216 -25.88 -9.62 16.48
CA VAL A 216 -24.77 -10.50 16.88
C VAL A 216 -23.42 -9.82 16.65
N TRP A 217 -22.64 -9.69 17.72
CA TRP A 217 -21.28 -9.15 17.67
C TRP A 217 -20.28 -10.18 17.13
N GLN A 218 -19.49 -9.77 16.13
CA GLN A 218 -18.38 -10.55 15.58
C GLN A 218 -17.06 -9.81 15.83
N GLY A 219 -16.28 -10.32 16.79
CA GLY A 219 -14.99 -9.75 17.14
C GLY A 219 -13.97 -9.84 16.00
N GLY A 220 -12.95 -8.97 16.03
CA GLY A 220 -11.85 -8.99 15.07
C GLY A 220 -12.09 -8.25 13.74
N ILE A 221 -13.31 -7.77 13.49
CA ILE A 221 -13.62 -6.99 12.26
C ILE A 221 -13.43 -5.49 12.51
N VAL A 222 -14.04 -4.97 13.57
CA VAL A 222 -13.97 -3.57 14.04
C VAL A 222 -13.30 -3.49 15.40
N THR A 223 -12.78 -2.31 15.75
CA THR A 223 -12.23 -2.07 17.10
C THR A 223 -13.33 -2.24 18.13
N ASP A 224 -13.04 -2.97 19.20
CA ASP A 224 -13.95 -3.15 20.32
C ASP A 224 -14.27 -1.80 20.96
N THR A 225 -15.56 -1.44 21.00
CA THR A 225 -16.01 -0.14 21.51
C THR A 225 -15.64 0.06 22.98
N ARG A 226 -15.46 -1.01 23.76
CA ARG A 226 -15.00 -0.95 25.15
C ARG A 226 -13.57 -0.44 25.25
N VAL A 227 -12.70 -0.75 24.30
CA VAL A 227 -11.32 -0.23 24.23
C VAL A 227 -11.35 1.26 23.93
N VAL A 228 -12.19 1.70 22.98
CA VAL A 228 -12.34 3.11 22.64
C VAL A 228 -12.91 3.90 23.82
N LYS A 229 -13.95 3.37 24.48
CA LYS A 229 -14.56 3.96 25.68
C LYS A 229 -13.56 4.14 26.80
N ALA A 230 -12.80 3.09 27.12
CA ALA A 230 -11.76 3.16 28.13
C ALA A 230 -10.70 4.21 27.79
N LEU A 231 -10.32 4.33 26.51
CA LEU A 231 -9.37 5.35 26.06
C LEU A 231 -9.93 6.77 26.21
N VAL A 232 -11.20 7.00 25.84
CA VAL A 232 -11.87 8.30 26.04
C VAL A 232 -11.86 8.68 27.52
N GLU A 233 -12.28 7.78 28.41
CA GLU A 233 -12.30 8.05 29.86
C GLU A 233 -10.91 8.33 30.45
N ILE A 234 -9.86 7.69 29.93
CA ILE A 234 -8.46 7.96 30.34
C ILE A 234 -8.01 9.35 29.87
N LEU A 235 -8.52 9.82 28.73
CA LEU A 235 -8.13 11.09 28.11
C LEU A 235 -8.90 12.30 28.66
N LEU A 236 -10.18 12.15 29.00
CA LEU A 236 -11.08 13.25 29.42
C LEU A 236 -10.52 14.15 30.54
N PRO A 237 -9.83 13.63 31.58
CA PRO A 237 -9.26 14.47 32.64
C PRO A 237 -8.11 15.38 32.18
N VAL A 238 -7.53 15.14 31.01
CA VAL A 238 -6.32 15.84 30.53
C VAL A 238 -6.56 16.56 29.20
N ALA A 239 -7.24 15.92 28.25
CA ALA A 239 -7.51 16.50 26.95
C ALA A 239 -8.49 17.68 27.06
N GLY A 240 -8.28 18.70 26.23
CA GLY A 240 -9.26 19.78 26.04
C GLY A 240 -10.45 19.30 25.21
N ARG A 241 -10.16 18.45 24.21
CA ARG A 241 -11.16 17.83 23.32
C ARG A 241 -10.71 16.43 22.92
N VAL A 242 -11.65 15.50 22.82
CA VAL A 242 -11.43 14.14 22.31
C VAL A 242 -12.33 13.92 21.09
N ILE A 243 -11.72 13.70 19.93
CA ILE A 243 -12.46 13.50 18.68
C ILE A 243 -12.29 12.04 18.27
N ILE A 244 -13.37 11.30 18.09
CA ILE A 244 -13.31 9.98 17.46
C ILE A 244 -13.52 10.20 15.96
N ALA A 245 -12.50 9.93 15.16
CA ALA A 245 -12.54 10.20 13.73
C ALA A 245 -12.26 8.93 12.92
N GLU A 246 -13.17 8.58 12.02
CA GLU A 246 -13.02 7.42 11.14
C GLU A 246 -13.49 7.72 9.73
N GLY A 247 -13.01 6.94 8.75
CA GLY A 247 -13.54 6.95 7.40
C GLY A 247 -13.77 5.52 6.95
N SER A 248 -15.02 5.06 7.05
CA SER A 248 -15.46 3.72 6.65
C SER A 248 -15.15 3.41 5.16
N SER A 249 -15.26 2.14 4.78
CA SER A 249 -15.00 1.69 3.42
C SER A 249 -15.87 2.43 2.39
N ILE A 250 -15.31 2.73 1.21
CA ILE A 250 -15.97 3.56 0.16
C ILE A 250 -17.24 2.90 -0.40
N ASN A 251 -17.32 1.57 -0.34
CA ASN A 251 -18.40 0.77 -0.92
C ASN A 251 -19.41 0.31 0.15
N ARG A 252 -19.59 1.13 1.18
CA ARG A 252 -20.41 0.82 2.36
C ARG A 252 -21.06 2.11 2.85
N SER A 253 -22.06 1.91 3.71
CA SER A 253 -22.72 2.96 4.49
C SER A 253 -21.78 4.04 4.99
N GLU A 254 -22.31 5.25 5.05
CA GLU A 254 -21.59 6.43 5.55
C GLU A 254 -21.02 6.17 6.95
N THR A 255 -19.90 6.82 7.27
CA THR A 255 -19.25 6.57 8.57
C THR A 255 -20.15 7.04 9.72
N SER A 256 -20.94 8.09 9.50
CA SER A 256 -21.99 8.58 10.41
C SER A 256 -22.97 7.47 10.82
N GLU A 257 -23.49 6.71 9.85
CA GLU A 257 -24.38 5.57 10.10
C GLU A 257 -23.66 4.47 10.88
N MET A 258 -22.40 4.20 10.55
CA MET A 258 -21.61 3.20 11.27
C MET A 258 -21.34 3.61 12.71
N PHE A 259 -21.10 4.88 12.99
CA PHE A 259 -20.98 5.36 14.36
C PHE A 259 -22.26 5.09 15.17
N ALA A 260 -23.43 5.40 14.61
CA ALA A 260 -24.72 5.15 15.26
C ALA A 260 -24.98 3.64 15.43
N HIS A 261 -24.68 2.84 14.40
CA HIS A 261 -24.82 1.37 14.42
C HIS A 261 -24.02 0.72 15.54
N TYR A 262 -22.79 1.20 15.76
CA TYR A 262 -21.91 0.73 16.82
C TYR A 262 -22.10 1.46 18.17
N GLY A 263 -23.04 2.42 18.23
CA GLY A 263 -23.37 3.18 19.43
C GLY A 263 -22.28 4.16 19.90
N TYR A 264 -21.43 4.65 19.01
CA TYR A 264 -20.40 5.64 19.35
C TYR A 264 -21.00 6.96 19.82
N ASP A 265 -22.14 7.35 19.26
CA ASP A 265 -22.96 8.48 19.71
C ASP A 265 -23.35 8.29 21.18
N ARG A 266 -24.06 7.22 21.52
CA ARG A 266 -24.66 7.03 22.84
C ARG A 266 -23.70 6.52 23.92
N GLN A 267 -22.61 5.85 23.52
CA GLN A 267 -21.68 5.23 24.47
C GLN A 267 -20.43 6.07 24.73
N LEU A 268 -20.06 6.94 23.78
CA LEU A 268 -18.81 7.71 23.86
C LEU A 268 -19.06 9.21 23.93
N VAL A 269 -19.92 9.78 23.05
CA VAL A 269 -20.22 11.23 23.10
C VAL A 269 -20.91 11.58 24.42
N ASP A 270 -21.85 10.76 24.86
CA ASP A 270 -22.60 10.96 26.12
C ASP A 270 -21.72 10.93 27.38
N LEU A 271 -20.45 10.49 27.31
CA LEU A 271 -19.51 10.59 28.44
C LEU A 271 -19.21 12.05 28.81
N ASP A 272 -19.08 12.92 27.81
CA ASP A 272 -18.92 14.38 27.97
C ASP A 272 -19.21 15.06 26.61
N PRO A 273 -20.48 15.40 26.31
CA PRO A 273 -20.88 15.98 25.03
C PRO A 273 -20.21 17.33 24.72
N GLN A 274 -19.61 18.00 25.71
CA GLN A 274 -18.90 19.26 25.50
C GLN A 274 -17.47 19.04 25.00
N LYS A 275 -16.89 17.87 25.27
CA LYS A 275 -15.50 17.54 24.91
C LYS A 275 -15.35 16.41 23.92
N VAL A 276 -16.34 15.52 23.81
CA VAL A 276 -16.29 14.35 22.94
C VAL A 276 -17.12 14.60 21.68
N SER A 277 -16.55 14.35 20.50
CA SER A 277 -17.29 14.46 19.24
C SER A 277 -16.86 13.40 18.23
N LEU A 278 -17.73 13.12 17.27
CA LEU A 278 -17.47 12.19 16.16
C LEU A 278 -17.20 12.97 14.88
N VAL A 279 -16.27 12.48 14.04
CA VAL A 279 -15.98 13.05 12.73
C VAL A 279 -15.91 11.95 11.68
N ASP A 280 -16.68 12.12 10.60
CA ASP A 280 -16.56 11.31 9.39
C ASP A 280 -15.46 11.90 8.49
N LEU A 281 -14.32 11.21 8.44
CA LEU A 281 -13.17 11.58 7.61
C LEU A 281 -13.45 11.44 6.11
N ASN A 282 -14.53 10.75 5.71
CA ASN A 282 -14.92 10.67 4.30
C ASN A 282 -15.57 11.95 3.78
N THR A 283 -16.16 12.76 4.67
CA THR A 283 -16.89 13.99 4.35
C THR A 283 -16.32 15.24 5.01
N ASP A 284 -15.28 15.09 5.83
CA ASP A 284 -14.53 16.20 6.44
C ASP A 284 -13.94 17.16 5.40
N GLU A 285 -13.70 18.40 5.83
CA GLU A 285 -12.96 19.40 5.06
C GLU A 285 -11.55 18.87 4.76
N GLN A 286 -10.99 19.21 3.59
CA GLN A 286 -9.74 18.63 3.11
C GLN A 286 -8.69 19.70 2.84
N ILE A 287 -7.44 19.37 3.11
CA ILE A 287 -6.27 20.18 2.72
C ILE A 287 -5.31 19.35 1.88
N GLU A 288 -4.83 19.92 0.78
CA GLU A 288 -3.78 19.30 -0.04
C GLU A 288 -2.41 19.52 0.58
N LYS A 289 -1.62 18.45 0.70
CA LYS A 289 -0.26 18.48 1.22
C LYS A 289 0.69 17.72 0.31
N SER A 290 1.86 18.29 0.07
CA SER A 290 2.98 17.55 -0.51
C SER A 290 3.41 16.42 0.42
N VAL A 291 3.66 15.24 -0.14
CA VAL A 291 4.23 14.09 0.56
C VAL A 291 5.74 14.25 0.62
N PRO A 292 6.35 14.39 1.81
CA PRO A 292 7.81 14.43 1.95
C PRO A 292 8.47 13.18 1.33
N GLY A 293 9.29 13.38 0.30
CA GLY A 293 9.90 12.27 -0.44
C GLY A 293 8.87 11.41 -1.18
N GLY A 294 7.76 12.01 -1.61
CA GLY A 294 6.62 11.34 -2.21
C GLY A 294 7.01 10.46 -3.40
N LYS A 295 6.49 9.23 -3.38
CA LYS A 295 6.73 8.23 -4.42
C LYS A 295 5.41 7.76 -4.98
N ARG A 296 5.30 7.67 -6.31
CA ARG A 296 4.04 7.49 -7.05
C ARG A 296 3.10 8.70 -6.95
N MET A 297 2.77 9.15 -5.74
CA MET A 297 1.98 10.35 -5.47
C MET A 297 2.84 11.39 -4.72
N LEU A 298 2.93 12.60 -5.29
CA LEU A 298 3.74 13.70 -4.75
C LEU A 298 2.96 14.60 -3.79
N SER A 299 1.62 14.63 -3.90
CA SER A 299 0.71 15.30 -2.97
C SER A 299 -0.50 14.42 -2.70
N ARG A 300 -1.19 14.69 -1.59
CA ARG A 300 -2.46 14.08 -1.23
C ARG A 300 -3.33 15.07 -0.47
N LYS A 301 -4.64 14.94 -0.61
CA LYS A 301 -5.62 15.56 0.29
C LYS A 301 -5.75 14.75 1.57
N ILE A 302 -5.75 15.43 2.71
CA ILE A 302 -6.00 14.84 4.03
C ILE A 302 -7.14 15.58 4.74
N PRO A 303 -7.91 14.90 5.61
CA PRO A 303 -8.94 15.54 6.42
C PRO A 303 -8.35 16.59 7.37
N LEU A 304 -8.99 17.75 7.44
CA LEU A 304 -8.53 18.90 8.21
C LEU A 304 -8.55 18.61 9.72
N THR A 305 -9.46 17.75 10.18
CA THR A 305 -9.48 17.26 11.57
C THR A 305 -8.18 16.57 11.95
N LEU A 306 -7.59 15.77 11.05
CA LEU A 306 -6.32 15.10 11.32
C LEU A 306 -5.14 16.07 11.29
N GLU A 307 -5.18 17.06 10.40
CA GLU A 307 -4.13 18.09 10.32
C GLU A 307 -4.11 19.01 11.55
N LYS A 308 -5.29 19.40 12.05
CA LYS A 308 -5.45 20.28 13.22
C LYS A 308 -5.28 19.57 14.56
N ALA A 309 -5.20 18.25 14.58
CA ALA A 309 -5.04 17.49 15.81
C ALA A 309 -3.66 17.69 16.44
N ASP A 310 -3.62 17.97 17.74
CA ASP A 310 -2.37 17.99 18.50
C ASP A 310 -1.77 16.59 18.65
N VAL A 311 -2.65 15.59 18.83
CA VAL A 311 -2.30 14.19 19.06
C VAL A 311 -3.26 13.30 18.30
N ILE A 312 -2.71 12.34 17.54
CA ILE A 312 -3.48 11.25 16.93
C ILE A 312 -3.11 9.94 17.64
N ILE A 313 -4.12 9.20 18.10
CA ILE A 313 -4.00 7.85 18.63
C ILE A 313 -4.71 6.89 17.67
N SER A 314 -3.96 5.99 17.05
CA SER A 314 -4.50 5.00 16.11
C SER A 314 -4.79 3.69 16.82
N VAL A 315 -6.00 3.14 16.65
CA VAL A 315 -6.48 1.95 17.36
C VAL A 315 -6.92 0.85 16.38
N PRO A 316 -6.01 0.27 15.57
CA PRO A 316 -6.34 -0.81 14.63
C PRO A 316 -6.68 -2.13 15.34
N VAL A 317 -7.22 -3.08 14.59
CA VAL A 317 -7.48 -4.46 15.07
C VAL A 317 -6.37 -5.43 14.62
N LEU A 318 -6.05 -6.42 15.46
CA LEU A 318 -5.12 -7.52 15.17
C LEU A 318 -5.70 -8.49 14.12
N LYS A 319 -5.64 -8.14 12.83
CA LYS A 319 -6.27 -8.95 11.77
C LYS A 319 -5.45 -9.15 10.51
N ILE A 320 -5.67 -10.32 9.90
CA ILE A 320 -5.21 -10.69 8.55
C ILE A 320 -5.90 -9.82 7.49
N HIS A 321 -5.23 -9.64 6.36
CA HIS A 321 -5.82 -9.04 5.17
C HIS A 321 -5.37 -9.82 3.93
N PHE A 322 -6.31 -10.31 3.12
CA PHE A 322 -5.99 -11.19 1.98
C PHE A 322 -4.96 -10.61 0.99
N ALA A 323 -4.98 -9.29 0.77
CA ALA A 323 -4.06 -8.61 -0.15
C ALA A 323 -2.77 -8.10 0.52
N ALA A 324 -2.86 -7.53 1.72
CA ALA A 324 -1.75 -6.85 2.41
C ALA A 324 -1.01 -7.75 3.42
N ILE A 325 -1.40 -9.03 3.50
CA ILE A 325 -1.05 -10.02 4.53
C ILE A 325 -1.70 -9.69 5.88
N VAL A 326 -1.59 -8.45 6.35
CA VAL A 326 -2.17 -7.96 7.60
C VAL A 326 -2.77 -6.57 7.45
N SER A 327 -3.69 -6.20 8.35
CA SER A 327 -4.22 -4.83 8.45
C SER A 327 -3.36 -3.96 9.38
N LEU A 328 -3.46 -4.15 10.70
CA LEU A 328 -2.62 -3.51 11.73
C LEU A 328 -2.41 -1.99 11.51
N ALA A 329 -1.29 -1.41 11.94
CA ALA A 329 -1.08 0.03 11.99
C ALA A 329 -0.82 0.67 10.62
N ILE A 330 0.01 0.06 9.77
CA ILE A 330 0.41 0.69 8.51
C ILE A 330 -0.80 0.80 7.57
N LYS A 331 -1.54 -0.31 7.35
CA LYS A 331 -2.70 -0.32 6.44
C LYS A 331 -3.87 0.50 7.00
N HIS A 332 -4.00 0.58 8.32
CA HIS A 332 -5.14 1.23 8.97
C HIS A 332 -5.30 2.71 8.62
N LEU A 333 -4.20 3.43 8.39
CA LEU A 333 -4.29 4.83 7.96
C LEU A 333 -4.84 5.00 6.53
N GLN A 334 -5.08 3.92 5.77
CA GLN A 334 -5.90 4.02 4.56
C GLN A 334 -7.29 4.60 4.84
N GLY A 335 -7.89 4.29 6.00
CA GLY A 335 -9.16 4.89 6.42
C GLY A 335 -9.04 6.36 6.86
N ALA A 336 -7.83 6.93 6.88
CA ALA A 336 -7.57 8.29 7.33
C ALA A 336 -7.53 9.32 6.18
N VAL A 337 -7.68 8.88 4.93
CA VAL A 337 -7.71 9.76 3.76
C VAL A 337 -9.09 9.74 3.11
N PRO A 338 -9.50 10.79 2.36
CA PRO A 338 -10.81 10.86 1.74
C PRO A 338 -11.08 9.75 0.71
N PRO A 339 -12.33 9.52 0.28
CA PRO A 339 -12.67 8.42 -0.64
C PRO A 339 -11.88 8.46 -1.95
N LEU A 340 -11.75 9.62 -2.60
CA LEU A 340 -11.00 9.73 -3.87
C LEU A 340 -9.55 9.34 -3.69
N GLU A 341 -8.94 9.81 -2.60
CA GLU A 341 -7.58 9.47 -2.19
C GLU A 341 -7.42 7.97 -1.90
N LYS A 342 -8.41 7.33 -1.27
CA LYS A 342 -8.40 5.88 -1.05
C LYS A 342 -8.38 5.13 -2.38
N TYR A 343 -9.20 5.55 -3.35
CA TYR A 343 -9.26 4.93 -4.67
C TYR A 343 -7.99 5.18 -5.49
N MET A 344 -7.48 6.42 -5.51
CA MET A 344 -6.21 6.77 -6.15
C MET A 344 -5.03 5.93 -5.62
N SER A 345 -5.07 5.54 -4.35
CA SER A 345 -4.05 4.64 -3.78
C SER A 345 -4.01 3.30 -4.53
N HIS A 346 -5.18 2.74 -4.87
CA HIS A 346 -5.29 1.54 -5.70
C HIS A 346 -4.91 1.80 -7.15
N PHE A 347 -5.03 3.03 -7.65
CA PHE A 347 -4.65 3.34 -9.03
C PHE A 347 -3.14 3.51 -9.19
N PHE A 348 -2.48 4.24 -8.28
CA PHE A 348 -1.06 4.62 -8.39
C PHE A 348 -0.09 3.73 -7.63
N GLY A 349 -0.52 2.56 -7.14
CA GLY A 349 0.33 1.62 -6.39
C GLY A 349 0.07 1.68 -4.89
N LEU A 350 -0.80 0.79 -4.43
CA LEU A 350 -1.35 0.78 -3.08
C LEU A 350 -0.26 0.74 -2.00
N TRP A 351 0.71 -0.16 -2.15
CA TRP A 351 1.71 -0.40 -1.10
C TRP A 351 2.56 0.83 -0.79
N GLN A 352 3.02 1.54 -1.82
CA GLN A 352 3.77 2.77 -1.61
C GLN A 352 2.87 3.89 -1.08
N ASN A 353 1.62 3.98 -1.54
CA ASN A 353 0.71 5.01 -1.06
C ASN A 353 0.30 4.83 0.40
N LEU A 354 0.25 3.60 0.92
CA LEU A 354 0.09 3.36 2.36
C LEU A 354 1.26 3.96 3.15
N VAL A 355 2.49 3.80 2.67
CA VAL A 355 3.68 4.42 3.27
C VAL A 355 3.61 5.94 3.19
N ASN A 356 3.19 6.49 2.04
CA ASN A 356 3.03 7.94 1.84
C ASN A 356 2.08 8.59 2.86
N ILE A 357 0.97 7.91 3.23
CA ILE A 357 0.01 8.45 4.21
C ILE A 357 0.69 8.73 5.56
N HIS A 358 1.59 7.84 6.00
CA HIS A 358 2.29 8.00 7.28
C HIS A 358 3.30 9.16 7.29
N HIS A 359 3.63 9.74 6.14
CA HIS A 359 4.37 11.00 6.09
C HIS A 359 3.49 12.22 6.36
N LEU A 360 2.18 12.11 6.16
CA LEU A 360 1.19 13.18 6.34
C LEU A 360 0.44 13.04 7.66
N VAL A 361 -0.13 11.85 7.91
CA VAL A 361 -0.87 11.51 9.13
C VAL A 361 0.07 10.75 10.06
N LYS A 362 0.41 11.35 11.21
CA LYS A 362 1.45 10.84 12.12
C LYS A 362 0.87 10.49 13.49
N PRO A 363 0.34 9.28 13.68
CA PRO A 363 -0.06 8.81 15.00
C PRO A 363 1.09 8.95 16.00
N LYS A 364 0.80 9.60 17.13
CA LYS A 364 1.72 9.73 18.26
C LYS A 364 1.84 8.41 19.03
N LEU A 365 0.74 7.65 19.04
CA LEU A 365 0.58 6.36 19.69
C LEU A 365 -0.28 5.46 18.82
N THR A 366 0.14 4.21 18.66
CA THR A 366 -0.67 3.13 18.09
C THR A 366 -0.98 2.12 19.18
N ILE A 367 -2.22 1.68 19.28
CA ILE A 367 -2.68 0.62 20.17
C ILE A 367 -3.46 -0.39 19.31
N ILE A 368 -2.88 -1.54 19.01
CA ILE A 368 -3.61 -2.64 18.37
C ILE A 368 -4.53 -3.26 19.41
N ASP A 369 -5.83 -3.25 19.11
CA ASP A 369 -6.84 -4.07 19.75
C ASP A 369 -6.68 -5.52 19.29
N GLY A 370 -6.24 -6.35 20.23
CA GLY A 370 -6.12 -7.79 20.08
C GLY A 370 -6.93 -8.52 21.14
N LEU A 371 -8.05 -7.96 21.63
CA LEU A 371 -8.98 -8.73 22.46
C LEU A 371 -9.47 -9.96 21.69
N VAL A 372 -9.97 -9.69 20.49
CA VAL A 372 -10.30 -10.68 19.47
C VAL A 372 -9.69 -10.18 18.16
N GLY A 373 -8.77 -10.95 17.59
CA GLY A 373 -8.24 -10.74 16.25
C GLY A 373 -9.09 -11.41 15.17
N GLN A 374 -8.65 -11.34 13.92
CA GLN A 374 -9.30 -12.05 12.81
C GLN A 374 -8.27 -12.73 11.89
N GLU A 375 -8.50 -14.01 11.61
CA GLU A 375 -7.70 -14.82 10.69
C GLU A 375 -8.48 -15.23 9.43
N ASN A 376 -7.90 -16.04 8.54
CA ASN A 376 -8.49 -16.45 7.26
C ASN A 376 -8.74 -15.26 6.30
N PHE A 377 -9.89 -15.24 5.63
CA PHE A 377 -10.20 -14.31 4.54
C PHE A 377 -10.65 -12.92 5.04
N GLY A 378 -9.82 -12.29 5.89
CA GLY A 378 -9.98 -10.90 6.32
C GLY A 378 -9.77 -9.90 5.16
N PRO A 379 -10.31 -8.68 5.23
CA PRO A 379 -10.52 -7.94 6.48
C PRO A 379 -11.98 -7.90 6.99
N ILE A 380 -12.90 -8.62 6.34
CA ILE A 380 -14.33 -8.66 6.69
C ILE A 380 -14.79 -10.12 6.83
N SER A 381 -14.49 -10.99 5.87
CA SER A 381 -14.95 -12.39 5.81
C SER A 381 -14.01 -13.38 6.51
N GLY A 382 -13.25 -12.92 7.51
CA GLY A 382 -12.34 -13.76 8.27
C GLY A 382 -12.99 -14.39 9.50
N THR A 383 -12.25 -15.25 10.18
CA THR A 383 -12.69 -15.95 11.40
C THR A 383 -12.19 -15.22 12.64
N PRO A 384 -13.05 -14.90 13.62
CA PRO A 384 -12.62 -14.32 14.90
C PRO A 384 -11.64 -15.24 15.64
N LYS A 385 -10.62 -14.66 16.25
CA LYS A 385 -9.62 -15.38 17.05
C LYS A 385 -9.37 -14.65 18.36
N LYS A 386 -9.85 -15.22 19.47
CA LYS A 386 -9.62 -14.64 20.80
C LYS A 386 -8.12 -14.65 21.12
N MET A 387 -7.60 -13.51 21.53
CA MET A 387 -6.16 -13.32 21.79
C MET A 387 -5.90 -12.71 23.17
N ASP A 388 -6.83 -11.93 23.73
CA ASP A 388 -6.71 -11.33 25.06
C ASP A 388 -5.48 -10.41 25.20
N LEU A 389 -5.19 -9.62 24.17
CA LEU A 389 -4.00 -8.76 24.13
C LEU A 389 -4.33 -7.31 23.77
N LEU A 390 -3.53 -6.39 24.30
CA LEU A 390 -3.31 -5.07 23.72
C LEU A 390 -1.83 -4.92 23.39
N ILE A 391 -1.53 -4.35 22.22
CA ILE A 391 -0.15 -4.11 21.77
C ILE A 391 -0.01 -2.63 21.45
N GLY A 392 1.02 -1.96 21.97
CA GLY A 392 1.13 -0.52 21.81
C GLY A 392 2.54 -0.01 21.56
N GLY A 393 2.67 1.12 20.88
CA GLY A 393 3.96 1.76 20.65
C GLY A 393 3.87 3.06 19.85
N MET A 394 5.00 3.76 19.76
CA MET A 394 5.11 5.06 19.06
C MET A 394 5.57 4.94 17.60
N ASN A 395 5.91 3.73 17.16
CA ASN A 395 6.42 3.51 15.81
C ASN A 395 5.57 2.40 15.16
N PRO A 396 4.74 2.73 14.16
CA PRO A 396 3.78 1.78 13.60
C PRO A 396 4.47 0.58 12.92
N VAL A 397 5.65 0.76 12.32
CA VAL A 397 6.42 -0.34 11.73
C VAL A 397 6.87 -1.34 12.79
N ALA A 398 7.42 -0.86 13.92
CA ALA A 398 7.83 -1.73 15.02
C ALA A 398 6.63 -2.42 15.69
N VAL A 399 5.51 -1.71 15.83
CA VAL A 399 4.26 -2.26 16.39
C VAL A 399 3.72 -3.37 15.49
N ASP A 400 3.64 -3.14 14.18
CA ASP A 400 3.24 -4.17 13.20
C ASP A 400 4.20 -5.35 13.21
N ALA A 401 5.51 -5.09 13.28
CA ALA A 401 6.52 -6.15 13.30
C ALA A 401 6.42 -7.06 14.54
N VAL A 402 6.01 -6.53 15.70
CA VAL A 402 5.75 -7.33 16.91
C VAL A 402 4.43 -8.09 16.77
N ALA A 403 3.37 -7.41 16.35
CA ALA A 403 2.05 -8.02 16.17
C ALA A 403 2.07 -9.15 15.13
N MET A 404 2.76 -8.97 13.99
CA MET A 404 2.94 -10.03 12.98
C MET A 404 3.65 -11.25 13.57
N ARG A 405 4.66 -11.08 14.41
CA ARG A 405 5.33 -12.21 15.07
C ARG A 405 4.44 -12.93 16.06
N ILE A 406 3.61 -12.20 16.80
CA ILE A 406 2.58 -12.77 17.67
C ILE A 406 1.60 -13.61 16.83
N MET A 407 1.26 -13.14 15.62
CA MET A 407 0.42 -13.86 14.65
C MET A 407 1.16 -15.02 13.95
N GLY A 408 2.46 -15.25 14.20
CA GLY A 408 3.26 -16.27 13.54
C GLY A 408 3.66 -15.95 12.09
N ILE A 409 3.74 -14.66 11.74
CA ILE A 409 4.02 -14.13 10.40
C ILE A 409 5.33 -13.34 10.42
N ASP A 410 6.17 -13.53 9.40
CA ASP A 410 7.39 -12.73 9.21
C ASP A 410 7.03 -11.31 8.73
N PRO A 411 7.43 -10.24 9.44
CA PRO A 411 7.22 -8.85 9.03
C PRO A 411 7.67 -8.51 7.62
N ALA A 412 8.71 -9.19 7.10
CA ALA A 412 9.20 -8.96 5.75
C ALA A 412 8.20 -9.40 4.66
N THR A 413 7.24 -10.27 4.98
CA THR A 413 6.26 -10.77 4.00
C THR A 413 5.14 -9.78 3.67
N SER A 414 4.89 -8.77 4.53
CA SER A 414 3.87 -7.75 4.27
C SER A 414 4.46 -6.61 3.42
N PRO A 415 3.98 -6.41 2.16
CA PRO A 415 4.49 -5.37 1.28
C PRO A 415 4.55 -3.96 1.91
N PRO A 416 3.50 -3.43 2.56
CA PRO A 416 3.56 -2.09 3.14
C PRO A 416 4.52 -1.99 4.34
N VAL A 417 4.60 -3.01 5.19
CA VAL A 417 5.51 -3.02 6.35
C VAL A 417 6.97 -3.06 5.90
N LEU A 418 7.28 -3.94 4.95
CA LEU A 418 8.62 -4.03 4.37
C LEU A 418 9.01 -2.71 3.69
N LEU A 419 8.15 -2.12 2.86
CA LEU A 419 8.44 -0.83 2.21
C LEU A 419 8.68 0.30 3.22
N ALA A 420 7.86 0.41 4.27
CA ALA A 420 8.06 1.40 5.31
C ALA A 420 9.42 1.22 6.02
N SER A 421 9.80 -0.01 6.29
CA SER A 421 11.10 -0.32 6.91
C SER A 421 12.28 0.01 6.01
N LEU A 422 12.23 -0.39 4.73
CA LEU A 422 13.26 -0.08 3.72
C LEU A 422 13.44 1.43 3.50
N GLN A 423 12.38 2.22 3.75
CA GLN A 423 12.40 3.68 3.66
C GLN A 423 12.86 4.35 4.97
N GLY A 424 13.23 3.57 5.98
CA GLY A 424 13.78 4.07 7.24
C GLY A 424 12.73 4.60 8.20
N MET A 425 11.46 4.20 8.08
CA MET A 425 10.39 4.68 8.97
C MET A 425 10.36 3.95 10.30
N GLY A 426 10.84 2.70 10.33
CA GLY A 426 10.99 1.93 11.56
C GLY A 426 11.65 0.58 11.34
N PRO A 427 12.13 -0.04 12.41
CA PRO A 427 12.79 -1.34 12.33
C PRO A 427 11.76 -2.46 12.21
N ILE A 428 12.11 -3.50 11.48
CA ILE A 428 11.47 -4.82 11.59
C ILE A 428 12.39 -5.80 12.32
N GLU A 429 13.68 -5.51 12.45
CA GLU A 429 14.69 -6.38 13.05
C GLU A 429 14.48 -6.52 14.57
N PRO A 430 14.45 -7.75 15.11
CA PRO A 430 14.17 -7.97 16.54
C PRO A 430 15.10 -7.21 17.50
N HIS A 431 16.40 -7.17 17.21
CA HIS A 431 17.40 -6.51 18.07
C HIS A 431 17.24 -4.97 18.14
N LEU A 432 16.44 -4.38 17.25
CA LEU A 432 16.08 -2.96 17.23
C LEU A 432 14.71 -2.69 17.86
N ILE A 433 14.02 -3.72 18.37
CA ILE A 433 12.72 -3.60 19.01
C ILE A 433 12.84 -4.08 20.47
N GLU A 434 12.70 -3.15 21.40
CA GLU A 434 12.58 -3.44 22.83
C GLU A 434 11.12 -3.79 23.13
N VAL A 435 10.85 -5.06 23.42
CA VAL A 435 9.52 -5.51 23.86
C VAL A 435 9.43 -5.40 25.38
N VAL A 436 8.39 -4.76 25.88
CA VAL A 436 8.08 -4.65 27.32
C VAL A 436 6.75 -5.30 27.65
N GLY A 437 6.69 -6.08 28.74
CA GLY A 437 5.55 -6.95 29.07
C GLY A 437 5.87 -8.42 28.80
N PRO A 438 4.84 -9.26 28.55
CA PRO A 438 5.03 -10.66 28.15
C PRO A 438 5.96 -10.79 26.94
N GLN A 439 6.71 -11.88 26.86
CA GLN A 439 7.53 -12.13 25.68
C GLN A 439 6.66 -12.59 24.50
N ILE A 440 7.12 -12.35 23.28
CA ILE A 440 6.36 -12.69 22.06
C ILE A 440 5.99 -14.17 22.04
N GLN A 441 6.93 -15.05 22.39
CA GLN A 441 6.69 -16.50 22.41
C GLN A 441 5.60 -16.94 23.39
N ASP A 442 5.40 -16.20 24.48
CA ASP A 442 4.41 -16.55 25.51
C ASP A 442 2.98 -16.22 25.07
N VAL A 443 2.84 -15.30 24.12
CA VAL A 443 1.54 -14.80 23.61
C VAL A 443 1.32 -15.16 22.14
N MET A 444 2.30 -15.81 21.50
CA MET A 444 2.23 -16.16 20.09
C MET A 444 1.11 -17.17 19.86
N SER A 445 0.25 -16.86 18.90
CA SER A 445 -0.75 -17.77 18.38
C SER A 445 -0.78 -17.62 16.88
N ARG A 446 -0.46 -18.69 16.14
CA ARG A 446 -0.34 -18.63 14.67
C ARG A 446 -1.70 -18.34 14.06
N PHE A 447 -1.81 -17.27 13.26
CA PHE A 447 -3.01 -16.95 12.50
C PHE A 447 -3.02 -17.77 11.21
N GLN A 448 -4.18 -18.30 10.85
CA GLN A 448 -4.40 -18.92 9.55
C GLN A 448 -4.43 -17.84 8.48
N GLN A 449 -3.58 -17.96 7.45
CA GLN A 449 -3.61 -17.10 6.27
C GLN A 449 -4.66 -17.62 5.28
N PRO A 450 -5.23 -16.75 4.42
CA PRO A 450 -6.23 -17.18 3.45
C PRO A 450 -5.61 -18.09 2.38
N GLU A 451 -6.37 -19.10 1.98
CA GLU A 451 -6.08 -19.87 0.79
C GLU A 451 -6.43 -19.05 -0.46
N ILE A 452 -5.45 -18.83 -1.33
CA ILE A 452 -5.61 -18.03 -2.55
C ILE A 452 -5.59 -18.97 -3.75
N ASP A 453 -6.78 -19.34 -4.20
CA ASP A 453 -7.00 -20.19 -5.36
C ASP A 453 -7.23 -19.33 -6.62
N LEU A 454 -6.31 -19.44 -7.58
CA LEU A 454 -6.35 -18.77 -8.88
C LEU A 454 -6.61 -19.75 -10.04
N THR A 455 -7.09 -20.95 -9.74
CA THR A 455 -7.46 -21.92 -10.78
C THR A 455 -8.61 -21.33 -11.58
N GLY A 456 -8.40 -21.22 -12.89
CA GLY A 456 -9.45 -20.85 -13.84
C GLY A 456 -10.44 -21.99 -14.05
N GLY A 457 -11.42 -21.78 -14.92
CA GLY A 457 -12.33 -22.83 -15.35
C GLY A 457 -11.89 -23.46 -16.66
N ARG A 458 -12.76 -24.29 -17.25
CA ARG A 458 -12.52 -25.03 -18.50
C ARG A 458 -11.72 -24.27 -19.58
N ASP A 459 -12.17 -23.07 -19.95
CA ASP A 459 -11.57 -22.27 -21.03
C ASP A 459 -10.92 -20.96 -20.54
N ILE A 460 -10.76 -20.80 -19.22
CA ILE A 460 -10.14 -19.62 -18.61
C ILE A 460 -8.77 -20.02 -18.03
N THR A 461 -7.70 -19.42 -18.53
CA THR A 461 -6.33 -19.65 -18.02
C THR A 461 -5.81 -18.39 -17.31
N ILE A 462 -5.23 -18.57 -16.12
CA ILE A 462 -4.64 -17.48 -15.33
C ILE A 462 -3.11 -17.56 -15.42
N HIS A 463 -2.46 -16.46 -15.83
CA HIS A 463 -1.00 -16.33 -15.94
C HIS A 463 -0.51 -15.33 -14.88
N GLY A 464 -0.13 -15.82 -13.69
CA GLY A 464 -0.01 -14.98 -12.50
C GLY A 464 1.02 -15.41 -11.44
N GLU A 465 1.97 -16.26 -11.82
CA GLU A 465 3.00 -16.85 -10.96
C GLU A 465 3.87 -15.76 -10.30
N ASN A 466 4.11 -14.67 -11.04
CA ASN A 466 4.97 -13.57 -10.60
C ASN A 466 4.18 -12.38 -10.01
N ALA A 467 2.86 -12.49 -9.89
CA ALA A 467 2.01 -11.44 -9.35
C ALA A 467 2.18 -11.28 -7.83
N CYS A 468 2.03 -10.04 -7.34
CA CYS A 468 2.12 -9.77 -5.90
C CYS A 468 0.86 -10.27 -5.15
N PRO A 469 0.92 -10.43 -3.82
CA PRO A 469 -0.22 -10.87 -3.00
C PRO A 469 -1.50 -10.05 -3.23
N GLY A 470 -1.36 -8.76 -3.54
CA GLY A 470 -2.48 -7.89 -3.88
C GLY A 470 -3.27 -8.35 -5.09
N CYS A 471 -2.64 -8.42 -6.27
CA CYS A 471 -3.36 -8.81 -7.48
C CYS A 471 -3.92 -10.22 -7.38
N ARG A 472 -3.17 -11.15 -6.78
CA ARG A 472 -3.61 -12.54 -6.55
C ARG A 472 -4.85 -12.58 -5.65
N GLY A 473 -4.79 -11.92 -4.50
CA GLY A 473 -5.90 -11.91 -3.55
C GLY A 473 -7.18 -11.27 -4.10
N TYR A 474 -7.04 -10.14 -4.82
CA TYR A 474 -8.19 -9.49 -5.46
C TYR A 474 -8.77 -10.30 -6.63
N LEU A 475 -7.94 -10.97 -7.42
CA LEU A 475 -8.42 -11.85 -8.48
C LEU A 475 -9.15 -13.06 -7.90
N HIS A 476 -8.56 -13.74 -6.91
CA HIS A 476 -9.19 -14.85 -6.20
C HIS A 476 -10.57 -14.47 -5.68
N PHE A 477 -10.68 -13.31 -5.04
CA PHE A 477 -11.96 -12.80 -4.53
C PHE A 477 -13.07 -12.75 -5.60
N VAL A 478 -12.73 -12.35 -6.83
CA VAL A 478 -13.67 -12.29 -7.95
C VAL A 478 -13.92 -13.67 -8.56
N LEU A 479 -12.89 -14.50 -8.71
CA LEU A 479 -13.03 -15.88 -9.22
C LEU A 479 -13.97 -16.71 -8.34
N THR A 480 -13.92 -16.53 -7.01
CA THR A 480 -14.85 -17.18 -6.07
C THR A 480 -16.31 -16.86 -6.37
N LYS A 481 -16.62 -15.69 -6.96
CA LYS A 481 -17.99 -15.33 -7.39
C LYS A 481 -18.43 -16.02 -8.69
N LEU A 482 -17.47 -16.43 -9.52
CA LEU A 482 -17.72 -17.23 -10.72
C LEU A 482 -17.83 -18.73 -10.39
N ARG A 483 -17.40 -19.16 -9.21
CA ARG A 483 -17.54 -20.54 -8.73
C ARG A 483 -18.91 -20.79 -8.10
N ARG A 484 -19.95 -20.52 -8.86
CA ARG A 484 -21.36 -20.77 -8.54
C ARG A 484 -22.00 -21.52 -9.71
N PRO A 485 -23.14 -22.21 -9.52
CA PRO A 485 -23.84 -22.87 -10.63
C PRO A 485 -24.09 -21.91 -11.80
N ASP A 486 -23.86 -22.38 -13.03
CA ASP A 486 -24.16 -21.59 -14.24
C ASP A 486 -25.69 -21.48 -14.43
N PRO A 487 -26.26 -20.27 -14.53
CA PRO A 487 -27.70 -20.10 -14.74
C PRO A 487 -28.26 -20.75 -16.01
N LYS A 488 -27.42 -20.97 -17.03
CA LYS A 488 -27.80 -21.63 -18.30
C LYS A 488 -27.68 -23.15 -18.24
N ASP A 489 -26.88 -23.68 -17.32
CA ASP A 489 -26.60 -25.11 -17.19
C ASP A 489 -26.08 -25.40 -15.78
N THR A 490 -26.99 -25.76 -14.87
CA THR A 490 -26.65 -25.93 -13.45
C THR A 490 -25.76 -27.15 -13.16
N THR A 491 -25.46 -27.98 -14.16
CA THR A 491 -24.55 -29.13 -14.01
C THR A 491 -23.07 -28.73 -13.97
N ARG A 492 -22.76 -27.46 -14.28
CA ARG A 492 -21.41 -26.89 -14.23
C ARG A 492 -21.36 -25.61 -13.41
N LEU A 493 -20.15 -25.19 -13.05
CA LEU A 493 -19.92 -23.86 -12.51
C LEU A 493 -19.89 -22.81 -13.62
N LEU A 494 -20.25 -21.58 -13.29
CA LEU A 494 -20.21 -20.45 -14.22
C LEU A 494 -18.80 -20.21 -14.78
N ILE A 495 -17.76 -20.39 -13.95
CA ILE A 495 -16.36 -20.30 -14.38
C ILE A 495 -15.99 -21.33 -15.46
N ASP A 496 -16.71 -22.46 -15.54
CA ASP A 496 -16.49 -23.55 -16.50
C ASP A 496 -17.35 -23.45 -17.77
N ARG A 497 -18.10 -22.35 -17.92
CA ARG A 497 -18.88 -22.10 -19.12
C ARG A 497 -17.95 -22.10 -20.35
N PRO A 498 -18.30 -22.84 -21.42
CA PRO A 498 -17.45 -22.91 -22.60
C PRO A 498 -17.42 -21.57 -23.34
N PHE A 499 -16.26 -21.24 -23.90
CA PHE A 499 -16.05 -20.07 -24.76
C PHE A 499 -15.57 -20.51 -26.15
N GLU A 500 -15.96 -19.78 -27.21
CA GLU A 500 -15.47 -20.06 -28.57
C GLU A 500 -13.94 -19.86 -28.68
N LYS A 501 -13.42 -18.87 -27.96
CA LYS A 501 -12.00 -18.57 -27.83
C LYS A 501 -11.61 -18.71 -26.37
N LYS A 502 -10.45 -19.31 -26.10
CA LYS A 502 -9.90 -19.34 -24.74
C LYS A 502 -9.71 -17.93 -24.20
N VAL A 503 -9.92 -17.78 -22.90
CA VAL A 503 -9.72 -16.54 -22.17
C VAL A 503 -8.44 -16.64 -21.36
N ASN A 504 -7.52 -15.70 -21.56
CA ASN A 504 -6.28 -15.61 -20.79
C ASN A 504 -6.29 -14.37 -19.90
N ILE A 505 -6.02 -14.55 -18.61
CA ILE A 505 -5.92 -13.45 -17.65
C ILE A 505 -4.48 -13.34 -17.19
N PHE A 506 -3.79 -12.29 -17.64
CA PHE A 506 -2.39 -12.01 -17.29
C PHE A 506 -2.33 -11.06 -16.10
N LEU A 507 -1.48 -11.37 -15.12
CA LEU A 507 -1.21 -10.49 -13.98
C LEU A 507 0.24 -10.63 -13.48
N GLY A 508 0.71 -9.59 -12.79
CA GLY A 508 2.11 -9.51 -12.37
C GLY A 508 3.01 -8.98 -13.48
N PRO A 509 4.31 -8.79 -13.22
CA PRO A 509 5.22 -8.17 -14.17
C PRO A 509 5.63 -9.12 -15.30
N THR A 510 5.75 -10.42 -15.06
CA THR A 510 6.30 -11.36 -16.04
C THR A 510 5.39 -12.58 -16.13
N HIS A 511 5.24 -13.09 -17.35
CA HIS A 511 4.55 -14.35 -17.64
C HIS A 511 5.50 -15.20 -18.50
N ASP A 512 5.48 -16.50 -18.27
CA ASP A 512 6.39 -17.44 -18.95
C ASP A 512 5.81 -17.93 -20.30
N HIS A 513 4.56 -17.57 -20.58
CA HIS A 513 3.81 -17.94 -21.78
C HIS A 513 3.70 -16.77 -22.76
N GLY A 514 3.71 -17.05 -24.06
CA GLY A 514 3.43 -16.06 -25.10
C GLY A 514 1.96 -15.59 -25.07
N ILE A 515 1.70 -14.39 -25.60
CA ILE A 515 0.35 -13.87 -25.77
C ILE A 515 -0.15 -14.32 -27.15
N ASN A 516 -1.27 -15.05 -27.20
CA ASN A 516 -1.92 -15.40 -28.45
C ASN A 516 -2.94 -14.32 -28.83
N PRO A 517 -2.73 -13.54 -29.91
CA PRO A 517 -3.64 -12.47 -30.30
C PRO A 517 -5.00 -12.99 -30.80
N GLU A 518 -5.11 -14.26 -31.16
CA GLU A 518 -6.37 -14.87 -31.61
C GLU A 518 -7.30 -15.25 -30.45
N GLU A 519 -6.77 -15.31 -29.22
CA GLU A 519 -7.51 -15.62 -28.00
C GLU A 519 -7.99 -14.34 -27.29
N GLN A 520 -8.93 -14.49 -26.35
CA GLN A 520 -9.41 -13.35 -25.59
C GLN A 520 -8.47 -13.05 -24.42
N ASN A 521 -7.70 -11.96 -24.52
CA ASN A 521 -6.71 -11.60 -23.50
C ASN A 521 -7.22 -10.49 -22.58
N ILE A 522 -7.01 -10.69 -21.28
CA ILE A 522 -7.31 -9.72 -20.21
C ILE A 522 -6.00 -9.43 -19.46
N PHE A 523 -5.63 -8.16 -19.37
CA PHE A 523 -4.40 -7.68 -18.77
C PHE A 523 -4.70 -6.97 -17.46
N MET A 524 -4.37 -7.59 -16.34
CA MET A 524 -4.73 -7.09 -15.02
C MET A 524 -3.60 -6.28 -14.36
N GLY A 525 -3.91 -5.01 -14.11
CA GLY A 525 -3.14 -4.05 -13.35
C GLY A 525 -2.03 -3.35 -14.12
N ILE A 526 -1.38 -2.38 -13.47
CA ILE A 526 -0.27 -1.59 -14.02
C ILE A 526 0.86 -2.51 -14.53
N CYS A 527 1.08 -3.65 -13.87
CA CYS A 527 2.10 -4.60 -14.28
C CYS A 527 1.88 -5.19 -15.69
N GLN A 528 0.68 -5.09 -16.24
CA GLN A 528 0.33 -5.57 -17.58
C GLN A 528 -0.08 -4.44 -18.54
N LEU A 529 0.04 -3.17 -18.15
CA LEU A 529 -0.38 -2.02 -18.96
C LEU A 529 0.33 -1.94 -20.32
N HIS A 530 1.59 -2.35 -20.41
CA HIS A 530 2.35 -2.42 -21.66
C HIS A 530 1.75 -3.37 -22.71
N ASN A 531 0.89 -4.31 -22.30
CA ASN A 531 0.19 -5.25 -23.18
C ASN A 531 -1.26 -4.82 -23.49
N ALA A 532 -1.71 -3.66 -23.01
CA ALA A 532 -3.10 -3.20 -23.15
C ALA A 532 -3.60 -3.08 -24.61
N HIS A 533 -2.70 -2.97 -25.59
CA HIS A 533 -3.05 -2.94 -27.01
C HIS A 533 -3.43 -4.32 -27.58
N GLN A 534 -3.24 -5.40 -26.83
CA GLN A 534 -3.48 -6.79 -27.26
C GLN A 534 -4.75 -7.40 -26.64
N GLY A 535 -5.58 -6.61 -25.95
CA GLY A 535 -6.76 -7.12 -25.25
C GLY A 535 -7.35 -6.13 -24.24
N THR A 536 -8.20 -6.62 -23.34
CA THR A 536 -8.86 -5.79 -22.33
C THR A 536 -7.92 -5.50 -21.15
N HIS A 537 -7.65 -4.23 -20.86
CA HIS A 537 -6.85 -3.84 -19.69
C HIS A 537 -7.74 -3.50 -18.48
N LEU A 538 -7.39 -4.05 -17.31
CA LEU A 538 -8.03 -3.77 -16.03
C LEU A 538 -7.08 -2.92 -15.17
N PRO A 539 -7.27 -1.59 -15.09
CA PRO A 539 -6.27 -0.70 -14.50
C PRO A 539 -6.20 -0.77 -12.96
N GLY A 540 -5.02 -0.40 -12.41
CA GLY A 540 -4.75 -0.30 -10.97
C GLY A 540 -3.59 -1.18 -10.47
N CYS A 541 -3.23 -1.06 -9.20
CA CYS A 541 -2.14 -1.76 -8.53
C CYS A 541 -2.40 -1.91 -7.01
N PRO A 542 -3.07 -3.01 -6.59
CA PRO A 542 -3.87 -3.90 -7.44
C PRO A 542 -5.15 -3.20 -7.91
N PRO A 543 -5.71 -3.58 -9.07
CA PRO A 543 -7.04 -3.14 -9.50
C PRO A 543 -8.07 -3.31 -8.38
N HIS A 544 -9.00 -2.36 -8.26
CA HIS A 544 -10.08 -2.47 -7.30
C HIS A 544 -11.00 -3.64 -7.68
N ALA A 545 -11.67 -4.26 -6.70
CA ALA A 545 -12.50 -5.45 -6.93
C ALA A 545 -13.57 -5.21 -8.00
N GLU A 546 -14.17 -4.03 -8.01
CA GLU A 546 -15.17 -3.61 -9.00
C GLU A 546 -14.63 -3.57 -10.44
N VAL A 547 -13.39 -3.07 -10.64
CA VAL A 547 -12.75 -3.04 -11.96
C VAL A 547 -12.57 -4.47 -12.49
N ILE A 548 -12.17 -5.39 -11.61
CA ILE A 548 -12.00 -6.81 -11.96
C ILE A 548 -13.36 -7.46 -12.23
N VAL A 549 -14.37 -7.19 -11.42
CA VAL A 549 -15.73 -7.71 -11.61
C VAL A 549 -16.29 -7.23 -12.94
N ASN A 550 -16.19 -5.94 -13.25
CA ASN A 550 -16.66 -5.40 -14.52
C ASN A 550 -15.95 -6.03 -15.72
N GLY A 551 -14.64 -6.25 -15.62
CA GLY A 551 -13.86 -6.94 -16.65
C GLY A 551 -14.24 -8.40 -16.85
N LEU A 552 -14.31 -9.19 -15.76
CA LEU A 552 -14.53 -10.63 -15.84
C LEU A 552 -16.00 -11.01 -16.04
N PHE A 553 -16.93 -10.30 -15.40
CA PHE A 553 -18.36 -10.53 -15.65
C PHE A 553 -18.81 -10.00 -17.02
N GLY A 554 -18.02 -9.15 -17.67
CA GLY A 554 -18.23 -8.80 -19.08
C GLY A 554 -18.16 -9.99 -20.03
N LEU A 555 -17.51 -11.10 -19.62
CA LEU A 555 -17.49 -12.37 -20.34
C LEU A 555 -18.84 -13.11 -20.27
N PHE A 556 -19.72 -12.72 -19.34
CA PHE A 556 -20.98 -13.37 -19.03
C PHE A 556 -22.14 -12.35 -19.10
N PRO A 557 -22.49 -11.84 -20.29
CA PRO A 557 -23.44 -10.73 -20.42
C PRO A 557 -24.86 -11.07 -19.93
N ASP A 558 -25.22 -12.35 -19.87
CA ASP A 558 -26.50 -12.85 -19.34
C ASP A 558 -26.53 -12.99 -17.81
N VAL A 559 -25.42 -12.72 -17.12
CA VAL A 559 -25.29 -12.94 -15.68
C VAL A 559 -25.25 -11.62 -14.93
N GLU A 560 -26.14 -11.46 -13.96
CA GLU A 560 -26.11 -10.30 -13.07
C GLU A 560 -24.79 -10.26 -12.28
N LYS A 561 -24.14 -9.10 -12.33
CA LYS A 561 -22.90 -8.82 -11.62
C LYS A 561 -23.15 -8.80 -10.11
N PRO A 562 -22.23 -9.29 -9.28
CA PRO A 562 -22.32 -9.11 -7.84
C PRO A 562 -22.28 -7.62 -7.52
N LYS A 563 -23.30 -7.12 -6.81
CA LYS A 563 -23.32 -5.75 -6.29
C LYS A 563 -22.41 -5.64 -5.08
N TYR A 564 -21.53 -4.65 -5.07
CA TYR A 564 -20.56 -4.44 -3.99
C TYR A 564 -20.89 -3.24 -3.12
N ALA A 565 -21.79 -2.40 -3.57
CA ALA A 565 -22.21 -1.17 -2.95
C ALA A 565 -23.69 -0.97 -3.30
N ASN A 566 -24.38 -0.04 -2.64
CA ASN A 566 -25.68 0.39 -3.16
C ASN A 566 -25.50 1.17 -4.48
N GLU A 567 -26.58 1.39 -5.24
CA GLU A 567 -26.49 2.03 -6.57
C GLU A 567 -25.89 3.45 -6.51
N SER A 568 -26.09 4.20 -5.41
CA SER A 568 -25.50 5.52 -5.21
C SER A 568 -23.98 5.46 -4.98
N GLU A 569 -23.49 4.48 -4.22
CA GLU A 569 -22.07 4.23 -4.00
C GLU A 569 -21.36 3.75 -5.28
N GLU A 570 -21.99 2.86 -6.06
CA GLU A 570 -21.44 2.39 -7.33
C GLU A 570 -21.31 3.55 -8.34
N LYS A 571 -22.34 4.42 -8.41
CA LYS A 571 -22.26 5.64 -9.23
C LYS A 571 -21.11 6.55 -8.80
N LYS A 572 -20.96 6.80 -7.49
CA LYS A 572 -19.87 7.62 -6.92
C LYS A 572 -18.51 7.05 -7.30
N LEU A 573 -18.35 5.73 -7.24
CA LEU A 573 -17.11 5.04 -7.57
C LEU A 573 -16.79 5.12 -9.08
N GLY A 574 -17.80 4.99 -9.93
CA GLY A 574 -17.70 5.20 -11.37
C GLY A 574 -17.26 6.63 -11.74
N GLU A 575 -17.85 7.64 -11.10
CA GLU A 575 -17.45 9.04 -11.26
C GLU A 575 -16.02 9.29 -10.81
N MET A 576 -15.59 8.70 -9.68
CA MET A 576 -14.21 8.77 -9.19
C MET A 576 -13.22 8.12 -10.16
N LEU A 577 -13.57 6.96 -10.73
CA LEU A 577 -12.75 6.30 -11.75
C LEU A 577 -12.64 7.16 -13.02
N HIS A 578 -13.75 7.73 -13.51
CA HIS A 578 -13.73 8.64 -14.65
C HIS A 578 -12.86 9.86 -14.37
N HIS A 579 -12.98 10.47 -13.18
CA HIS A 579 -12.14 11.59 -12.78
C HIS A 579 -10.66 11.22 -12.81
N ILE A 580 -10.27 10.08 -12.24
CA ILE A 580 -8.86 9.63 -12.21
C ILE A 580 -8.33 9.30 -13.60
N LEU A 581 -9.13 8.65 -14.45
CA LEU A 581 -8.74 8.34 -15.83
C LEU A 581 -8.65 9.59 -16.72
N ALA A 582 -9.38 10.65 -16.38
CA ALA A 582 -9.33 11.93 -17.06
C ALA A 582 -8.22 12.86 -16.54
N MET A 583 -7.53 12.50 -15.44
CA MET A 583 -6.38 13.27 -14.96
C MET A 583 -5.18 13.12 -15.92
N PRO A 584 -4.53 14.21 -16.32
CA PRO A 584 -3.39 14.19 -17.24
C PRO A 584 -2.11 13.54 -16.68
#